data_AF-X1LBR0-F1
#
_entry.id   AF-X1LBR0-F1
#
_cell.length_a   1.000
_cell.length_b   1.000
_cell.length_c   1.000
_cell.angle_alpha   90.00
_cell.angle_beta   90.00
_cell.angle_gamma   90.00
#
_symmetry.space_group_name_H-M   'P 1'
#
loop_
_entity.id
_entity.type
_entity.pdbx_description
1 polymer ?
#
loop_
_entity_poly.entity_id
_entity_poly.type
_entity_poly.pdbx_seq_one_letter_code
_entity_poly.pdbx_strand_id
1 'polypeptide(L)'
;AVFGSKKLKAVVISGKHSLPTRDITQYRKIYDYIYKESTSSPVMKKYHDLGTAENVLPLNELGGLPTRNLKETKFEGALNISGEKLAEGYLGRRLACSHCPVGCIHIAALREPYEDESYFYKTSMV
;
A
#
# COMPACT_ATOMS: atom_id res chain seq x y z
N ALA A 1 -15.48 16.84 5.69
CA ALA A 1 -14.87 17.79 6.63
C ALA A 1 -15.54 17.82 8.02
N VAL A 2 -15.90 16.66 8.61
CA VAL A 2 -16.63 16.59 9.91
C VAL A 2 -15.70 16.74 11.12
N PHE A 3 -14.47 16.20 11.03
CA PHE A 3 -13.50 16.24 12.13
C PHE A 3 -13.00 17.68 12.39
N GLY A 4 -12.62 18.38 11.31
CA GLY A 4 -12.19 19.77 11.37
C GLY A 4 -13.30 20.77 11.73
N SER A 5 -14.56 20.54 11.33
CA SER A 5 -15.68 21.41 11.74
C SER A 5 -15.96 21.36 13.23
N LYS A 6 -15.54 20.28 13.90
CA LYS A 6 -15.55 20.12 15.35
C LYS A 6 -14.28 20.65 16.02
N LYS A 7 -13.41 21.35 15.30
CA LYS A 7 -12.10 21.83 15.77
C LYS A 7 -11.20 20.72 16.33
N LEU A 8 -11.34 19.48 15.85
CA LEU A 8 -10.49 18.36 16.25
C LEU A 8 -9.31 18.21 15.29
N LYS A 9 -8.08 18.14 15.84
CA LYS A 9 -6.85 17.99 15.05
C LYS A 9 -6.35 16.55 14.97
N ALA A 10 -6.45 15.78 16.06
CA ALA A 10 -5.99 14.40 16.12
C ALA A 10 -6.72 13.62 17.23
N VAL A 11 -6.64 12.28 17.17
CA VAL A 11 -6.96 11.38 18.27
C VAL A 11 -5.75 10.48 18.51
N VAL A 12 -5.24 10.44 19.74
CA VAL A 12 -4.14 9.57 20.13
C VAL A 12 -4.71 8.46 21.02
N ILE A 13 -4.45 7.20 20.64
CA ILE A 13 -4.92 6.02 21.36
C ILE A 13 -3.68 5.19 21.75
N SER A 14 -3.57 4.85 23.02
CA SER A 14 -2.53 3.95 23.55
C SER A 14 -3.17 3.00 24.55
N GLY A 15 -2.78 1.73 24.51
CA GLY A 15 -3.34 0.70 25.38
C GLY A 15 -2.42 -0.51 25.48
N LYS A 16 -2.44 -1.16 26.65
CA LYS A 16 -1.70 -2.40 26.92
C LYS A 16 -2.63 -3.57 27.26
N HIS A 17 -3.94 -3.35 27.14
CA HIS A 17 -4.95 -4.35 27.48
C HIS A 17 -5.13 -5.33 26.33
N SER A 18 -5.14 -6.61 26.66
CA SER A 18 -5.54 -7.67 25.76
C SER A 18 -7.06 -7.83 25.79
N LEU A 19 -7.67 -8.08 24.64
CA LEU A 19 -9.09 -8.42 24.57
C LEU A 19 -9.27 -9.91 24.92
N PRO A 20 -10.17 -10.25 25.85
CA PRO A 20 -10.42 -11.65 26.18
C PRO A 20 -11.09 -12.35 24.99
N THR A 21 -10.65 -13.57 24.70
CA THR A 21 -11.30 -14.47 23.75
C THR A 21 -11.97 -15.62 24.51
N ARG A 22 -13.15 -16.05 24.06
CA ARG A 22 -13.90 -17.14 24.72
C ARG A 22 -13.14 -18.45 24.73
N ASP A 23 -12.43 -18.74 23.64
CA ASP A 23 -11.57 -19.92 23.47
C ASP A 23 -10.29 -19.52 22.73
N ILE A 24 -9.21 -19.34 23.49
CA ILE A 24 -7.92 -18.92 22.96
C ILE A 24 -7.26 -20.01 22.08
N THR A 25 -7.53 -21.27 22.37
CA THR A 25 -6.96 -22.41 21.63
C THR A 25 -7.59 -22.48 20.25
N GLN A 26 -8.92 -22.40 20.18
CA GLN A 26 -9.65 -22.37 18.92
C GLN A 26 -9.29 -21.12 18.11
N TYR A 27 -9.19 -19.95 18.76
CA TYR A 27 -8.80 -18.71 18.11
C TYR A 27 -7.43 -18.83 17.41
N ARG A 28 -6.41 -19.31 18.14
CA ARG A 28 -5.07 -19.51 17.59
C ARG A 28 -5.07 -20.48 16.43
N LYS A 29 -5.77 -21.61 16.56
CA LYS A 29 -5.89 -22.61 15.49
C LYS A 29 -6.47 -22.02 14.19
N ILE A 30 -7.49 -21.18 14.30
CA ILE A 30 -8.10 -20.50 13.14
C ILE A 30 -7.16 -19.44 12.57
N TYR A 31 -6.52 -18.64 13.43
CA TYR A 31 -5.56 -17.63 13.01
C TYR A 31 -4.41 -18.26 12.23
N ASP A 32 -3.79 -19.33 12.76
CA ASP A 32 -2.68 -20.02 12.12
C ASP A 32 -3.08 -20.64 10.78
N TYR A 33 -4.30 -21.20 10.71
CA TYR A 33 -4.86 -21.67 9.45
C TYR A 33 -4.97 -20.54 8.42
N ILE A 34 -5.62 -19.43 8.76
CA ILE A 34 -5.78 -18.27 7.84
C ILE A 34 -4.42 -17.70 7.43
N TYR A 35 -3.49 -17.57 8.38
CA TYR A 35 -2.14 -17.08 8.13
C TYR A 35 -1.43 -17.98 7.11
N LYS A 36 -1.46 -19.30 7.32
CA LYS A 36 -0.84 -20.28 6.43
C LYS A 36 -1.44 -20.23 5.03
N GLU A 37 -2.77 -20.25 4.91
CA GLU A 37 -3.45 -20.17 3.62
C GLU A 37 -3.10 -18.86 2.88
N SER A 38 -3.06 -17.75 3.61
CA SER A 38 -2.74 -16.43 3.05
C SER A 38 -1.29 -16.31 2.56
N THR A 39 -0.36 -17.01 3.21
CA THR A 39 1.09 -16.92 2.92
C THR A 39 1.59 -18.02 1.99
N SER A 40 0.89 -19.15 1.92
CA SER A 40 1.27 -20.29 1.06
C SER A 40 0.69 -20.16 -0.35
N SER A 41 -0.39 -19.38 -0.50
CA SER A 41 -1.01 -19.11 -1.80
C SER A 41 -0.28 -17.98 -2.55
N PRO A 42 -0.10 -18.10 -3.89
CA PRO A 42 0.49 -17.03 -4.70
C PRO A 42 -0.44 -15.81 -4.87
N VAL A 43 -1.71 -15.91 -4.48
CA VAL A 43 -2.73 -14.87 -4.72
C VAL A 43 -2.33 -13.52 -4.12
N MET A 44 -1.69 -13.53 -2.95
CA MET A 44 -1.26 -12.31 -2.27
C MET A 44 0.13 -11.82 -2.72
N LYS A 45 0.89 -12.63 -3.47
CA LYS A 45 2.25 -12.30 -3.91
C LYS A 45 2.27 -11.03 -4.76
N LYS A 46 1.32 -10.87 -5.67
CA LYS A 46 1.23 -9.66 -6.51
C LYS A 46 1.09 -8.38 -5.68
N TYR A 47 0.30 -8.42 -4.60
CA TYR A 47 0.13 -7.28 -3.70
C TYR A 47 1.32 -7.10 -2.76
N HIS A 48 2.00 -8.18 -2.40
CA HIS A 48 3.24 -8.12 -1.62
C HIS A 48 4.40 -7.50 -2.42
N ASP A 49 4.47 -7.77 -3.72
CA ASP A 49 5.56 -7.35 -4.58
C ASP A 49 5.35 -5.94 -5.15
N LEU A 50 4.13 -5.63 -5.59
CA LEU A 50 3.82 -4.43 -6.37
C LEU A 50 2.70 -3.56 -5.75
N GLY A 51 2.16 -4.00 -4.61
CA GLY A 51 1.09 -3.28 -3.91
C GLY A 51 -0.23 -3.32 -4.66
N THR A 52 -1.17 -2.48 -4.25
CA THR A 52 -2.44 -2.32 -5.00
C THR A 52 -2.23 -1.67 -6.37
N ALA A 53 -1.08 -1.01 -6.58
CA ALA A 53 -0.67 -0.39 -7.84
C ALA A 53 -0.41 -1.41 -8.96
N GLU A 54 -0.23 -2.69 -8.62
CA GLU A 54 -0.28 -3.82 -9.57
C GLU A 54 -1.48 -3.74 -10.53
N ASN A 55 -2.61 -3.21 -10.09
CA ASN A 55 -3.82 -3.18 -10.90
C ASN A 55 -3.82 -2.10 -11.99
N VAL A 56 -2.84 -1.19 -12.03
CA VAL A 56 -2.81 -0.08 -13.01
C VAL A 56 -2.77 -0.61 -14.45
N LEU A 57 -1.85 -1.53 -14.76
CA LEU A 57 -1.72 -2.08 -16.11
C LEU A 57 -2.89 -3.01 -16.49
N PRO A 58 -3.33 -3.97 -15.65
CA PRO A 58 -4.51 -4.78 -15.95
C PRO A 58 -5.78 -3.94 -16.17
N LEU A 59 -6.02 -2.91 -15.34
CA LEU A 59 -7.16 -2.02 -15.54
C LEU A 59 -7.05 -1.22 -16.84
N ASN A 60 -5.85 -0.78 -17.21
CA ASN A 60 -5.63 -0.08 -18.47
C ASN A 60 -5.91 -0.98 -19.68
N GLU A 61 -5.42 -2.22 -19.65
CA GLU A 61 -5.62 -3.19 -20.73
C GLU A 61 -7.11 -3.51 -20.93
N LEU A 62 -7.81 -3.75 -19.83
CA LEU A 62 -9.25 -4.03 -19.79
C LEU A 62 -10.13 -2.83 -20.15
N GLY A 63 -9.57 -1.62 -20.28
CA GLY A 63 -10.36 -0.41 -20.50
C GLY A 63 -11.20 -0.03 -19.28
N GLY A 64 -10.63 -0.21 -18.09
CA GLY A 64 -11.20 0.14 -16.79
C GLY A 64 -10.40 1.19 -16.02
N LEU A 65 -9.36 1.80 -16.62
CA LEU A 65 -8.54 2.84 -15.98
C LEU A 65 -9.15 4.23 -16.27
N PRO A 66 -9.84 4.87 -15.31
CA PRO A 66 -10.57 6.09 -15.57
C PRO A 66 -9.60 7.25 -15.89
N THR A 67 -9.74 7.82 -17.08
CA THR A 67 -8.78 8.77 -17.64
C THR A 67 -9.49 10.03 -18.14
N ARG A 68 -8.87 11.21 -17.94
CA ARG A 68 -9.41 12.54 -18.31
C ARG A 68 -10.85 12.78 -17.81
N ASN A 69 -11.05 12.65 -16.50
CA ASN A 69 -12.38 12.74 -15.86
C ASN A 69 -13.38 11.74 -16.43
N LEU A 70 -12.97 10.45 -16.48
CA LEU A 70 -13.76 9.33 -16.99
C LEU A 70 -14.21 9.46 -18.46
N LYS A 71 -13.66 10.41 -19.23
CA LYS A 71 -13.94 10.54 -20.67
C LYS A 71 -13.25 9.44 -21.48
N GLU A 72 -12.17 8.89 -20.94
CA GLU A 72 -11.40 7.82 -21.51
C GLU A 72 -11.25 6.71 -20.47
N THR A 73 -11.03 5.48 -20.93
CA THR A 73 -10.92 4.30 -20.08
C THR A 73 -9.55 3.63 -20.15
N LYS A 74 -8.64 4.25 -20.91
CA LYS A 74 -7.23 3.90 -21.04
C LYS A 74 -6.40 5.17 -20.96
N PHE A 75 -5.18 5.03 -20.47
CA PHE A 75 -4.18 6.07 -20.41
C PHE A 75 -2.92 5.62 -21.15
N GLU A 76 -2.44 6.45 -22.07
CA GLU A 76 -1.22 6.20 -22.85
C GLU A 76 0.03 6.06 -21.96
N GLY A 77 0.05 6.78 -20.84
CA GLY A 77 1.17 6.79 -19.89
C GLY A 77 1.06 5.78 -18.75
N ALA A 78 0.13 4.80 -18.82
CA ALA A 78 -0.15 3.89 -17.70
C ALA A 78 1.08 3.13 -17.18
N LEU A 79 2.02 2.77 -18.05
CA LEU A 79 3.27 2.13 -17.67
C LEU A 79 4.08 2.98 -16.68
N ASN A 80 4.16 4.29 -16.89
CA ASN A 80 4.97 5.18 -16.07
C ASN A 80 4.40 5.40 -14.66
N ILE A 81 3.12 5.06 -14.44
CA ILE A 81 2.43 5.17 -13.14
C ILE A 81 2.08 3.79 -12.55
N SER A 82 2.67 2.71 -13.07
CA SER A 82 2.37 1.35 -12.66
C SER A 82 3.08 0.93 -11.37
N GLY A 83 2.59 -0.14 -10.74
CA GLY A 83 3.26 -0.75 -9.59
C GLY A 83 4.67 -1.22 -9.90
N GLU A 84 4.92 -1.73 -11.10
CA GLU A 84 6.23 -2.15 -11.58
C GLU A 84 7.22 -0.97 -11.65
N LYS A 85 6.79 0.18 -12.19
CA LYS A 85 7.66 1.36 -12.24
C LYS A 85 7.93 1.97 -10.87
N LEU A 86 6.94 1.93 -9.97
CA LEU A 86 7.14 2.27 -8.57
C LEU A 86 8.18 1.32 -7.93
N ALA A 87 8.04 0.01 -8.11
CA ALA A 87 8.92 -0.99 -7.53
C ALA A 87 10.36 -0.90 -8.04
N GLU A 88 10.54 -0.71 -9.34
CA GLU A 88 11.85 -0.61 -10.00
C GLU A 88 12.59 0.69 -9.62
N GLY A 89 11.89 1.83 -9.66
CA GLY A 89 12.55 3.14 -9.58
C GLY A 89 12.53 3.79 -8.20
N TYR A 90 11.53 3.48 -7.37
CA TYR A 90 11.18 4.32 -6.24
C TYR A 90 10.85 3.55 -4.96
N LEU A 91 10.69 2.23 -4.96
CA LEU A 91 10.27 1.51 -3.76
C LEU A 91 11.34 1.57 -2.67
N GLY A 92 11.06 2.31 -1.61
CA GLY A 92 11.95 2.42 -0.46
C GLY A 92 11.63 1.40 0.63
N ARG A 93 10.34 1.16 0.91
CA ARG A 93 9.93 0.24 1.98
C ARG A 93 8.57 -0.40 1.73
N ARG A 94 8.44 -1.65 2.17
CA ARG A 94 7.17 -2.36 2.30
C ARG A 94 6.72 -2.42 3.75
N LEU A 95 5.44 -2.18 3.99
CA LEU A 95 4.80 -2.14 5.31
C LEU A 95 3.53 -2.99 5.33
N ALA A 96 3.21 -3.52 6.51
CA ALA A 96 1.98 -4.24 6.76
C ALA A 96 1.13 -3.52 7.81
N CYS A 97 -0.19 -3.65 7.69
CA CYS A 97 -1.11 -3.35 8.78
C CYS A 97 -0.86 -4.29 9.97
N SER A 98 -1.40 -3.95 11.14
CA SER A 98 -1.32 -4.81 12.32
C SER A 98 -1.84 -6.22 12.01
N HIS A 99 -1.04 -7.24 12.35
CA HIS A 99 -1.32 -8.66 12.11
C HIS A 99 -1.53 -9.08 10.63
N CYS A 100 -1.23 -8.22 9.65
CA CYS A 100 -1.38 -8.58 8.25
C CYS A 100 -0.09 -9.25 7.72
N PRO A 101 -0.16 -10.45 7.11
CA PRO A 101 1.02 -11.11 6.56
C PRO A 101 1.42 -10.60 5.17
N VAL A 102 0.58 -9.79 4.50
CA VAL A 102 0.75 -9.46 3.09
C VAL A 102 1.77 -8.36 2.85
N GLY A 103 1.79 -7.31 3.67
CA GLY A 103 2.74 -6.20 3.48
C GLY A 103 2.53 -5.38 2.20
N CYS A 104 1.27 -5.10 1.83
CA CYS A 104 0.93 -4.45 0.56
C CYS A 104 1.16 -2.93 0.52
N ILE A 105 1.50 -2.29 1.65
CA ILE A 105 1.74 -0.84 1.70
C ILE A 105 3.15 -0.57 1.17
N HIS A 106 3.24 0.19 0.08
CA HIS A 106 4.50 0.56 -0.54
C HIS A 106 4.77 2.04 -0.27
N ILE A 107 5.91 2.33 0.34
CA ILE A 107 6.39 3.69 0.61
C ILE A 107 7.53 3.97 -0.37
N ALA A 108 7.40 5.04 -1.13
CA ALA A 108 8.38 5.45 -2.12
C ALA A 108 9.52 6.23 -1.46
N ALA A 109 10.73 6.04 -1.95
CA ALA A 109 11.88 6.89 -1.71
C ALA A 109 12.01 7.85 -2.89
N LEU A 110 11.57 9.09 -2.68
CA LEU A 110 11.70 10.16 -3.68
C LEU A 110 13.07 10.82 -3.54
N ARG A 111 13.82 10.90 -4.65
CA ARG A 111 15.08 11.63 -4.73
C ARG A 111 14.87 12.90 -5.53
N GLU A 112 15.04 14.03 -4.86
CA GLU A 112 14.84 15.35 -5.45
C GLU A 112 16.21 16.06 -5.50
N PRO A 113 16.62 16.59 -6.66
CA PRO A 113 17.85 17.37 -6.75
C PRO A 113 17.68 18.67 -5.95
N TYR A 114 18.78 19.17 -5.39
CA TYR A 114 18.81 20.54 -4.89
C TYR A 114 18.86 21.53 -6.06
N GLU A 115 18.17 22.66 -5.92
CA GLU A 115 18.05 23.66 -6.99
C GLU A 115 19.42 24.16 -7.48
N ASP A 116 20.40 24.27 -6.57
CA ASP A 116 21.70 24.90 -6.84
C ASP A 116 22.88 23.92 -6.97
N GLU A 117 22.66 22.60 -6.80
CA GLU A 117 23.74 21.60 -6.81
C GLU A 117 23.38 20.34 -7.63
N SER A 118 23.97 20.24 -8.83
CA SER A 118 23.64 19.23 -9.86
C SER A 118 23.80 17.75 -9.46
N TYR A 119 24.49 17.45 -8.36
CA TYR A 119 24.71 16.07 -7.89
C TYR A 119 24.29 15.84 -6.44
N PHE A 120 23.65 16.83 -5.81
CA PHE A 120 23.18 16.74 -4.45
C PHE A 120 21.67 16.48 -4.44
N TYR A 121 21.24 15.48 -3.68
CA TYR A 121 19.84 15.03 -3.66
C TYR A 121 19.33 14.92 -2.23
N LYS A 122 18.11 15.39 -2.02
CA LYS A 122 17.33 15.08 -0.83
C LYS A 122 16.56 13.78 -1.08
N THR A 123 16.64 12.84 -0.15
CA THR A 123 15.80 11.64 -0.18
C THR A 123 14.72 11.73 0.87
N SER A 124 13.47 11.61 0.43
CA SER A 124 12.27 11.66 1.27
C SER A 124 11.47 10.37 1.13
N MET A 125 10.95 9.85 2.23
CA MET A 125 10.01 8.72 2.21
C MET A 125 8.59 9.27 2.07
N VAL A 126 7.90 8.94 0.97
CA VAL A 126 6.56 9.44 0.62
C VAL A 126 5.55 8.32 0.36
#